data_AF-A0A8S9Z0T5-F1
#
_entry.id   AF-A0A8S9Z0T5-F1
#
_cell.length_a   1.000
_cell.length_b   1.000
_cell.length_c   1.000
_cell.angle_alpha   90.00
_cell.angle_beta   90.00
_cell.angle_gamma   90.00
#
_symmetry.space_group_name_H-M   'P 1'
#
loop_
_entity.id
_entity.type
_entity.pdbx_description
1 polymer ?
#
loop_
_entity_poly.entity_id
_entity_poly.type
_entity_poly.pdbx_seq_one_letter_code
_entity_poly.pdbx_strand_id
1 'polypeptide(L)'
;MINHIVLVILILVTTTQYGFAAISFAECTKKIAVANNGCISDALSMVTCPRKETPANTCRSCSACKSIKRRCLIRKLERPEFDKCPQAQTMIQSLWRLS
;
A
#
# COMPACT_ATOMS: atom_id res chain seq x y z
N MET A 1 -11.17 -16.39 46.97
CA MET A 1 -10.33 -17.09 45.98
C MET A 1 -10.94 -17.16 44.57
N ILE A 2 -12.28 -17.12 44.40
CA ILE A 2 -12.95 -17.19 43.09
C ILE A 2 -12.69 -15.95 42.21
N ASN A 3 -12.51 -14.77 42.81
CA ASN A 3 -12.39 -13.51 42.07
C ASN A 3 -11.10 -13.39 41.22
N HIS A 4 -10.00 -14.01 41.66
CA HIS A 4 -8.74 -14.00 40.90
C HIS A 4 -8.76 -14.95 39.70
N ILE A 5 -9.48 -16.06 39.79
CA ILE A 5 -9.58 -17.05 38.71
C ILE A 5 -10.37 -16.45 37.54
N VAL A 6 -11.47 -15.74 37.82
CA VAL A 6 -12.29 -15.07 36.79
C VAL A 6 -11.49 -13.97 36.08
N LEU A 7 -10.69 -13.19 36.82
CA LEU A 7 -9.86 -12.13 36.25
C LEU A 7 -8.77 -12.68 35.31
N VAL A 8 -8.11 -13.78 35.68
CA VAL A 8 -7.07 -14.42 34.85
C VAL A 8 -7.67 -15.01 33.57
N ILE A 9 -8.87 -15.59 33.64
CA ILE A 9 -9.57 -16.12 32.46
C ILE A 9 -9.97 -14.98 31.50
N LEU A 10 -10.44 -13.84 32.01
CA LEU A 10 -10.76 -12.66 31.19
C LEU A 10 -9.52 -12.08 30.47
N ILE A 11 -8.35 -12.11 31.09
CA ILE A 11 -7.08 -11.67 30.47
C ILE A 11 -6.64 -12.67 29.38
N LEU A 12 -6.79 -13.97 29.61
CA LEU A 12 -6.47 -15.01 28.61
C LEU A 12 -7.40 -14.99 27.38
N VAL A 13 -8.69 -14.69 27.59
CA VAL A 13 -9.68 -14.61 26.50
C VAL A 13 -9.50 -13.33 25.66
N THR A 14 -9.06 -12.22 26.26
CA THR A 14 -8.81 -10.96 25.52
C THR A 14 -7.50 -10.99 24.72
N THR A 15 -6.49 -11.73 25.17
CA THR A 15 -5.20 -11.84 24.45
C THR A 15 -5.24 -12.79 23.25
N THR A 16 -6.19 -13.73 23.19
CA THR A 16 -6.27 -14.75 22.11
C THR A 16 -7.03 -14.29 20.87
N GLN A 17 -7.69 -13.12 20.90
CA GLN A 17 -8.44 -12.60 19.74
C GLN A 17 -7.64 -11.68 18.81
N TYR A 18 -6.35 -11.43 19.09
CA TYR A 18 -5.47 -10.77 18.14
C TYR A 18 -4.99 -11.77 17.08
N GLY A 19 -5.95 -12.31 16.32
CA GLY A 19 -5.69 -12.95 15.05
C GLY A 19 -5.17 -11.91 14.05
N PHE A 20 -3.91 -11.53 14.19
CA PHE A 20 -3.16 -10.90 13.11
C PHE A 20 -2.98 -11.95 12.01
N ALA A 21 -4.01 -12.12 11.18
CA ALA A 21 -3.82 -12.69 9.86
C ALA A 21 -2.85 -11.75 9.12
N ALA A 22 -1.56 -12.10 9.16
CA ALA A 22 -0.53 -11.42 8.42
C ALA A 22 -0.86 -11.62 6.94
N ILE A 23 -1.11 -10.53 6.21
CA ILE A 23 -1.19 -10.58 4.75
C ILE A 23 0.14 -11.15 4.26
N SER A 24 0.08 -12.17 3.40
CA SER A 24 1.30 -12.76 2.85
C SER A 24 2.08 -11.70 2.05
N PHE A 25 3.40 -11.81 2.05
CA PHE A 25 4.27 -10.93 1.27
C PHE A 25 3.83 -10.85 -0.21
N ALA A 26 3.45 -11.99 -0.79
CA ALA A 26 3.01 -12.10 -2.17
C ALA A 26 1.70 -11.33 -2.42
N GLU A 27 0.72 -11.47 -1.52
CA GLU A 27 -0.55 -10.75 -1.62
C GLU A 27 -0.34 -9.24 -1.52
N CYS A 28 0.51 -8.78 -0.59
CA CYS A 28 0.81 -7.36 -0.45
C CYS A 28 1.42 -6.79 -1.74
N THR A 29 2.42 -7.49 -2.28
CA THR A 29 3.09 -7.10 -3.53
C THR A 29 2.10 -7.02 -4.69
N LYS A 30 1.16 -7.97 -4.78
CA LYS A 30 0.11 -7.96 -5.81
C LYS A 30 -0.79 -6.73 -5.68
N LYS A 31 -1.24 -6.38 -4.47
CA LYS A 31 -2.07 -5.18 -4.24
C LYS A 31 -1.33 -3.90 -4.62
N ILE A 32 -0.05 -3.79 -4.23
CA ILE A 32 0.81 -2.64 -4.59
C ILE A 32 0.96 -2.53 -6.11
N ALA A 33 1.19 -3.65 -6.81
CA ALA A 33 1.32 -3.67 -8.26
C ALA A 33 0.04 -3.19 -8.96
N VAL A 34 -1.13 -3.63 -8.48
CA VAL A 34 -2.44 -3.16 -8.97
C VAL A 34 -2.60 -1.65 -8.75
N ALA A 35 -2.30 -1.16 -7.54
CA ALA A 35 -2.36 0.27 -7.23
C ALA A 35 -1.43 1.09 -8.13
N ASN A 36 -0.19 0.64 -8.33
CA ASN A 36 0.79 1.30 -9.20
C ASN A 36 0.33 1.33 -10.67
N ASN A 37 -0.20 0.23 -11.21
CA ASN A 37 -0.68 0.18 -12.58
C ASN A 37 -1.90 1.09 -12.79
N GLY A 38 -2.84 1.10 -11.83
CA GLY A 38 -3.96 2.05 -11.85
C GLY A 38 -3.47 3.49 -11.87
N CYS A 39 -2.50 3.85 -11.00
CA CYS A 39 -1.95 5.20 -10.97
C CYS A 39 -1.15 5.59 -12.22
N ILE A 40 -0.56 4.63 -12.95
CA ILE A 40 0.05 4.89 -14.26
C ILE A 40 -1.04 5.26 -15.28
N SER A 41 -2.13 4.48 -15.31
CA SER A 41 -3.26 4.72 -16.21
C SER A 41 -3.91 6.09 -15.91
N ASP A 42 -4.18 6.38 -14.64
CA ASP A 42 -4.77 7.64 -14.19
C ASP A 42 -3.85 8.83 -14.51
N ALA A 43 -2.53 8.67 -14.37
CA ALA A 43 -1.60 9.74 -14.72
C ALA A 43 -1.57 10.00 -16.23
N LEU A 44 -1.53 8.94 -17.05
CA LEU A 44 -1.50 9.06 -18.50
C LEU A 44 -2.83 9.57 -19.11
N SER A 45 -3.95 9.44 -18.41
CA SER A 45 -5.21 10.06 -18.85
C SER A 45 -5.26 11.57 -18.59
N MET A 46 -4.41 12.08 -17.68
CA MET A 46 -4.35 13.49 -17.31
C MET A 46 -3.26 14.28 -18.04
N VAL A 47 -2.30 13.61 -18.68
CA VAL A 47 -1.18 14.26 -19.38
C VAL A 47 -0.88 13.63 -20.72
N THR A 48 -0.48 14.46 -21.67
CA THR A 48 0.06 13.99 -22.95
C THR A 48 1.55 13.72 -22.80
N CYS A 49 1.97 12.48 -23.04
CA CYS A 49 3.36 12.05 -22.99
C CYS A 49 3.74 11.35 -24.31
N PRO A 50 5.01 11.43 -24.76
CA PRO A 50 5.50 10.66 -25.90
C PRO A 50 5.31 9.16 -25.64
N ARG A 51 4.48 8.50 -26.45
CA ARG A 51 4.16 7.08 -26.26
C ARG A 51 5.41 6.22 -26.45
N LYS A 52 5.59 5.28 -25.52
CA LYS A 52 6.61 4.22 -25.58
C LYS A 52 5.91 2.85 -25.66
N GLU A 53 6.70 1.80 -25.78
CA GLU A 53 6.22 0.41 -25.90
C GLU A 53 5.18 0.03 -24.85
N THR A 54 5.35 0.53 -23.60
CA THR A 54 4.42 0.26 -22.51
C THR A 54 3.95 1.54 -21.82
N PRO A 55 2.76 1.54 -21.18
CA PRO A 55 2.30 2.65 -20.35
C PRO A 55 3.29 2.99 -19.22
N ALA A 56 3.89 1.96 -18.60
CA ALA A 56 4.89 2.15 -17.56
C ALA A 56 6.13 2.90 -18.09
N ASN A 57 6.65 2.51 -19.26
CA ASN A 57 7.80 3.17 -19.90
C ASN A 57 7.46 4.59 -20.35
N THR A 58 6.25 4.78 -20.87
CA THR A 58 5.71 6.10 -21.22
C THR A 58 5.70 7.01 -20.00
N CYS A 59 5.12 6.55 -18.89
CA CYS A 59 5.04 7.35 -17.67
C CYS A 59 6.42 7.59 -17.05
N ARG A 60 7.35 6.61 -17.11
CA ARG A 60 8.72 6.74 -16.60
C ARG A 60 9.53 7.82 -17.31
N SER A 61 9.33 7.97 -18.61
CA SER A 61 10.03 8.96 -19.44
C SER A 61 9.41 10.37 -19.38
N CYS A 62 8.21 10.51 -18.82
CA CYS A 62 7.46 11.75 -18.78
C CYS A 62 7.42 12.34 -17.36
N SER A 63 8.04 13.51 -17.12
CA SER A 63 8.14 14.13 -15.78
C SER A 63 6.78 14.45 -15.16
N ALA A 64 5.85 14.97 -15.96
CA ALA A 64 4.48 15.26 -15.53
C ALA A 64 3.76 13.97 -15.08
N CYS A 65 3.85 12.89 -15.87
CA CYS A 65 3.26 11.60 -15.51
C CYS A 65 3.88 11.03 -14.23
N LYS A 66 5.23 11.05 -14.09
CA LYS A 66 5.90 10.59 -12.86
C LYS A 66 5.37 11.28 -11.61
N SER A 67 5.18 12.59 -11.68
CA SER A 67 4.74 13.40 -10.55
C SER A 67 3.29 13.10 -10.16
N ILE A 68 2.40 12.97 -11.15
CA ILE A 68 1.00 12.60 -10.91
C ILE A 68 0.89 11.17 -10.39
N LYS A 69 1.57 10.22 -11.05
CA LYS A 69 1.62 8.81 -10.63
C LYS A 69 2.08 8.68 -9.19
N ARG A 70 3.15 9.38 -8.81
CA ARG A 70 3.70 9.34 -7.44
C ARG A 70 2.65 9.78 -6.41
N ARG A 71 2.02 10.94 -6.62
CA ARG A 71 0.98 11.46 -5.72
C ARG A 71 -0.24 10.54 -5.65
N CYS A 72 -0.64 9.96 -6.78
CA CYS A 72 -1.69 8.94 -6.79
C CYS A 72 -1.29 7.73 -5.94
N LEU A 73 -0.06 7.24 -6.12
CA LEU A 73 0.39 6.02 -5.48
C LEU A 73 0.55 6.18 -3.97
N ILE A 74 1.10 7.30 -3.48
CA ILE A 74 1.14 7.61 -2.05
C ILE A 74 -0.26 7.57 -1.45
N ARG A 75 -1.22 8.30 -2.04
CA ARG A 75 -2.62 8.32 -1.57
C ARG A 75 -3.31 6.97 -1.60
N LYS A 76 -2.97 6.08 -2.55
CA LYS A 76 -3.52 4.72 -2.58
C LYS A 76 -2.90 3.84 -1.49
N LEU A 77 -1.60 3.93 -1.29
CA LEU A 77 -0.87 3.12 -0.31
C LEU A 77 -1.16 3.53 1.13
N GLU A 78 -1.64 4.75 1.38
CA GLU A 78 -2.11 5.22 2.69
C GLU A 78 -3.52 4.73 3.06
N ARG A 79 -4.19 3.97 2.17
CA ARG A 79 -5.53 3.44 2.46
C ARG A 79 -5.47 2.29 3.46
N PRO A 80 -6.54 2.06 4.25
CA PRO A 80 -6.60 0.99 5.26
C PRO A 80 -6.36 -0.42 4.71
N GLU A 81 -6.59 -0.62 3.41
CA GLU A 81 -6.31 -1.88 2.71
C GLU A 81 -4.82 -2.28 2.73
N PHE A 82 -3.92 -1.34 3.03
CA PHE A 82 -2.48 -1.52 3.13
C PHE A 82 -1.91 -1.43 4.56
N ASP A 83 -2.75 -1.31 5.60
CA ASP A 83 -2.27 -1.18 6.98
C ASP A 83 -1.46 -2.40 7.44
N LYS A 84 -1.84 -3.59 6.95
CA LYS A 84 -1.15 -4.87 7.23
C LYS A 84 -0.03 -5.19 6.23
N CYS A 85 0.47 -4.17 5.52
CA CYS A 85 1.33 -4.30 4.35
C CYS A 85 2.64 -3.51 4.54
N PRO A 86 3.67 -4.07 5.20
CA PRO A 86 4.94 -3.36 5.46
C PRO A 86 5.66 -2.84 4.20
N GLN A 87 5.46 -3.51 3.07
CA GLN A 87 6.00 -3.14 1.76
C GLN A 87 5.40 -1.83 1.26
N ALA A 88 4.12 -1.58 1.53
CA ALA A 88 3.46 -0.33 1.16
C ALA A 88 4.08 0.84 1.93
N GLN A 89 4.32 0.66 3.23
CA GLN A 89 4.98 1.67 4.08
C GLN A 89 6.40 1.99 3.60
N THR A 90 7.19 0.96 3.29
CA THR A 90 8.55 1.13 2.73
C THR A 90 8.50 1.88 1.40
N MET A 91 7.51 1.57 0.56
CA MET A 91 7.33 2.23 -0.73
C MET A 91 6.92 3.70 -0.57
N ILE A 92 5.98 4.02 0.33
CA ILE A 92 5.59 5.41 0.65
C ILE A 92 6.81 6.23 1.05
N GLN A 93 7.61 5.74 2.00
CA GLN A 93 8.83 6.45 2.43
C GLN A 93 9.81 6.69 1.27
N SER A 94 9.98 5.70 0.41
CA SER A 94 10.83 5.82 -0.78
C SER A 94 10.29 6.86 -1.77
N LEU A 95 8.96 6.90 -1.97
CA LEU A 95 8.31 7.85 -2.86
C LEU A 95 8.41 9.30 -2.35
N TRP A 96 8.33 9.51 -1.03
CA TRP A 96 8.55 10.82 -0.40
C TRP A 96 10.00 11.30 -0.55
N ARG A 97 11.00 10.43 -0.47
CA ARG A 97 12.41 10.86 -0.65
C ARG A 97 12.75 11.34 -2.05
N LEU A 98 11.91 11.00 -3.03
CA LEU A 98 12.13 11.38 -4.42
C LEU A 98 11.40 12.68 -4.81
N SER A 99 10.65 13.31 -3.90
CA SER A 99 9.94 14.58 -4.11
C SER A 99 10.87 15.78 -4.07
#